data_AF-A0A161IIZ9-F1
#
_entry.id   AF-A0A161IIZ9-F1
#
_cell.length_a   1.000
_cell.length_b   1.000
_cell.length_c   1.000
_cell.angle_alpha   90.00
_cell.angle_beta   90.00
_cell.angle_gamma   90.00
#
_symmetry.space_group_name_H-M   'P 1'
#
loop_
_entity.id
_entity.type
_entity.pdbx_description
1 polymer ?
#
loop_
_entity_poly.entity_id
_entity_poly.type
_entity_poly.pdbx_seq_one_letter_code
_entity_poly.pdbx_strand_id
1 'polypeptide(L)'
;MFSDRKRRRAARRIKAGDGHALPRFRWWQPLQRTLFHLRLTGEAGQPETWSVDVRLWGDSDDGEVRARLYRDGVHQATSKLPARFPVTGGAIEVDNSGYGLKRCHYVTPDGQERQLTPDPASAEGRRARLDRDRPGVSRFVGAVTLLVLGVALVLGVPQIIEQITEIPPVAEHVGTFTSPFHLSGTANVALIVATLLASTERALRLRYSRVLDGGLFGDD
;
A
#
# COMPACT_ATOMS: atom_id res chain seq x y z
N MET A 1 15.02 -1.20 -5.02
CA MET A 1 16.22 -1.19 -4.15
C MET A 1 16.35 0.21 -3.55
N PHE A 2 16.33 0.36 -2.22
CA PHE A 2 16.55 1.67 -1.61
C PHE A 2 17.97 2.17 -1.91
N SER A 3 18.14 3.45 -2.19
CA SER A 3 19.48 4.05 -2.25
C SER A 3 20.16 3.95 -0.88
N ASP A 4 21.48 3.80 -0.85
CA ASP A 4 22.22 3.58 0.41
C ASP A 4 22.06 4.74 1.41
N ARG A 5 21.81 5.95 0.91
CA ARG A 5 21.43 7.10 1.76
C ARG A 5 20.06 6.91 2.42
N LYS A 6 19.06 6.43 1.69
CA LYS A 6 17.70 6.14 2.21
C LYS A 6 17.75 5.00 3.22
N ARG A 7 18.59 3.99 2.99
CA ARG A 7 18.86 2.88 3.94
C ARG A 7 19.46 3.37 5.26
N ARG A 8 20.50 4.22 5.22
CA ARG A 8 21.13 4.78 6.43
C ARG A 8 20.18 5.67 7.23
N ARG A 9 19.36 6.49 6.55
CA ARG A 9 18.37 7.34 7.22
C ARG A 9 17.24 6.52 7.86
N ALA A 10 16.75 5.48 7.18
CA ALA A 10 15.72 4.59 7.72
C ALA A 10 16.20 3.84 8.98
N ALA A 11 17.45 3.37 8.99
CA ALA A 11 18.04 2.70 10.16
C ALA A 11 18.18 3.63 11.37
N ARG A 12 18.48 4.92 11.15
CA ARG A 12 18.62 5.93 12.23
C ARG A 12 17.29 6.33 12.87
N ARG A 13 16.15 6.05 12.22
CA ARG A 13 14.81 6.42 12.71
C ARG A 13 14.15 5.33 13.55
N ILE A 14 14.81 4.19 13.71
CA ILE A 14 14.31 3.07 14.51
C ILE A 14 14.37 3.46 15.98
N LYS A 15 13.21 3.42 16.63
CA LYS A 15 13.06 3.52 18.08
C LYS A 15 12.86 2.12 18.65
N ALA A 16 13.44 1.86 19.80
CA ALA A 16 13.21 0.62 20.53
C ALA A 16 11.72 0.46 20.86
N GLY A 17 11.24 -0.77 20.79
CA GLY A 17 9.89 -1.13 21.21
C GLY A 17 9.75 -1.06 22.73
N ASP A 18 8.52 -0.83 23.16
CA ASP A 18 8.06 -0.83 24.55
C ASP A 18 7.64 -2.24 25.04
N GLY A 19 7.79 -3.28 24.22
CA GLY A 19 7.48 -4.67 24.59
C GLY A 19 5.99 -5.02 24.64
N HIS A 20 5.07 -4.13 24.26
CA HIS A 20 3.64 -4.47 24.28
C HIS A 20 3.31 -5.61 23.30
N ALA A 21 2.26 -6.37 23.62
CA ALA A 21 1.79 -7.46 22.78
C ALA A 21 1.16 -6.95 21.48
N LEU A 22 1.35 -7.68 20.38
CA LEU A 22 0.75 -7.40 19.08
C LEU A 22 -0.77 -7.27 19.22
N PRO A 23 -1.35 -6.09 18.94
CA PRO A 23 -2.79 -5.89 19.08
C PRO A 23 -3.55 -6.81 18.14
N ARG A 24 -4.61 -7.46 18.63
CA ARG A 24 -5.49 -8.29 17.81
C ARG A 24 -6.03 -7.52 16.62
N PHE A 25 -6.06 -8.16 15.46
CA PHE A 25 -6.67 -7.59 14.26
C PHE A 25 -8.19 -7.54 14.42
N ARG A 26 -8.78 -6.34 14.40
CA ARG A 26 -10.23 -6.15 14.56
C ARG A 26 -10.94 -6.21 13.21
N TRP A 27 -12.18 -6.66 13.20
CA TRP A 27 -12.96 -6.86 11.96
C TRP A 27 -13.18 -5.57 11.13
N TRP A 28 -13.13 -4.40 11.76
CA TRP A 28 -13.26 -3.09 11.10
C TRP A 28 -11.93 -2.48 10.63
N GLN A 29 -10.79 -3.03 11.07
CA GLN A 29 -9.44 -2.57 10.68
C GLN A 29 -8.95 -2.89 9.26
N PRO A 30 -9.57 -3.75 8.42
CA PRO A 30 -8.97 -4.17 7.16
C PRO A 30 -8.60 -3.06 6.16
N LEU A 31 -9.22 -1.88 6.23
CA LEU A 31 -8.91 -0.75 5.34
C LEU A 31 -7.93 0.27 5.96
N GLN A 32 -7.65 0.14 7.26
CA GLN A 32 -6.86 1.11 8.03
C GLN A 32 -5.55 0.53 8.54
N ARG A 33 -5.44 -0.80 8.60
CA ARG A 33 -4.31 -1.52 9.16
C ARG A 33 -3.91 -2.64 8.22
N THR A 34 -2.62 -2.76 7.98
CA THR A 34 -2.05 -3.94 7.32
C THR A 34 -1.08 -4.62 8.26
N LEU A 35 -1.12 -5.95 8.27
CA LEU A 35 -0.30 -6.80 9.11
C LEU A 35 0.33 -7.89 8.26
N PHE A 36 1.65 -7.99 8.33
CA PHE A 36 2.44 -8.93 7.56
C PHE A 36 3.31 -9.78 8.48
N HIS A 37 3.50 -11.05 8.13
CA HIS A 37 4.26 -12.02 8.90
C HIS A 37 5.39 -12.63 8.08
N LEU A 38 6.49 -12.90 8.75
CA LEU A 38 7.65 -13.62 8.25
C LEU A 38 8.04 -14.66 9.30
N ARG A 39 8.15 -15.92 8.88
CA ARG A 39 8.75 -16.96 9.72
C ARG A 39 10.20 -17.14 9.31
N LEU A 40 11.09 -16.96 10.28
CA LEU A 40 12.52 -17.18 10.15
C LEU A 40 12.95 -18.24 11.18
N THR A 41 14.12 -18.81 10.95
CA THR A 41 14.78 -19.67 11.94
C THR A 41 15.84 -18.84 12.62
N GLY A 42 15.73 -18.70 13.94
CA GLY A 42 16.70 -18.01 14.80
C GLY A 42 18.08 -18.68 14.76
N GLU A 43 19.10 -17.97 15.25
CA GLU A 43 20.47 -18.48 15.31
C GLU A 43 20.60 -19.77 16.14
N ALA A 44 19.73 -19.93 17.15
CA ALA A 44 19.64 -21.14 17.97
C ALA A 44 18.76 -22.25 17.36
N GLY A 45 18.37 -22.13 16.09
CA GLY A 45 17.50 -23.09 15.40
C GLY A 45 16.01 -23.00 15.73
N GLN A 46 15.62 -22.07 16.61
CA GLN A 46 14.23 -21.91 17.03
C GLN A 46 13.41 -21.12 15.99
N PRO A 47 12.13 -21.47 15.76
CA PRO A 47 11.28 -20.70 14.87
C PRO A 47 10.94 -19.32 15.47
N GLU A 48 11.14 -18.27 14.71
CA GLU A 48 10.82 -16.89 15.07
C GLU A 48 9.77 -16.33 14.10
N THR A 49 8.71 -15.74 14.63
CA THR A 49 7.69 -15.06 13.84
C THR A 49 7.86 -13.55 13.95
N TRP A 50 8.39 -12.95 12.89
CA TRP A 50 8.49 -11.51 12.75
C TRP A 50 7.20 -10.97 12.12
N SER A 51 6.61 -9.96 12.75
CA SER A 51 5.38 -9.33 12.26
C SER A 51 5.58 -7.83 12.08
N VAL A 52 5.10 -7.29 10.97
CA VAL A 52 5.11 -5.86 10.68
C VAL A 52 3.68 -5.35 10.65
N ASP A 53 3.36 -4.46 11.58
CA ASP A 53 2.09 -3.78 11.69
C ASP A 53 2.23 -2.34 11.19
N VAL A 54 1.37 -1.93 10.27
CA VAL A 54 1.31 -0.57 9.73
C VAL A 54 -0.12 -0.07 9.76
N ARG A 55 -0.32 1.11 10.35
CA ARG A 55 -1.59 1.85 10.28
C ARG A 55 -1.52 2.81 9.10
N LEU A 56 -2.31 2.54 8.08
CA LEU A 56 -2.24 3.20 6.76
C LEU A 56 -2.65 4.67 6.81
N TRP A 57 -3.46 5.06 7.79
CA TRP A 57 -4.00 6.42 7.96
C TRP A 57 -3.20 7.24 8.97
N GLY A 58 -2.04 6.73 9.39
CA GLY A 58 -1.21 7.33 10.43
C GLY A 58 -1.65 6.96 11.85
N ASP A 59 -0.82 7.31 12.82
CA ASP A 59 -1.20 7.24 14.23
C ASP A 59 -2.10 8.41 14.61
N SER A 60 -3.06 8.18 15.50
CA SER A 60 -4.05 9.18 15.93
C SER A 60 -3.43 10.43 16.58
N ASP A 61 -2.18 10.32 17.06
CA ASP A 61 -1.52 11.38 17.81
C ASP A 61 -0.91 12.46 16.89
N ASP A 62 -0.35 12.07 15.74
CA ASP A 62 0.40 12.97 14.85
C ASP A 62 0.18 12.73 13.35
N GLY A 63 -0.70 11.79 12.98
CA GLY A 63 -1.01 11.46 11.59
C GLY A 63 0.14 10.77 10.85
N GLU A 64 1.23 10.42 11.54
CA GLU A 64 2.40 9.84 10.87
C GLU A 64 2.23 8.34 10.65
N VAL A 65 2.53 7.88 9.44
CA VAL A 65 2.53 6.46 9.11
C VAL A 65 3.81 5.82 9.63
N ARG A 66 3.65 4.90 10.59
CA ARG A 66 4.74 4.16 11.22
C ARG A 66 4.60 2.66 10.97
N ALA A 67 5.74 2.00 10.81
CA ALA A 67 5.82 0.56 10.90
C ALA A 67 6.27 0.15 12.30
N ARG A 68 5.58 -0.84 12.86
CA ARG A 68 5.89 -1.46 14.15
C ARG A 68 6.28 -2.91 13.90
N LEU A 69 7.45 -3.28 14.39
CA LEU A 69 8.04 -4.60 14.27
C LEU A 69 7.82 -5.38 15.56
N TYR A 70 7.29 -6.59 15.42
CA TYR A 70 7.08 -7.52 16.51
C TYR A 70 7.89 -8.79 16.24
N ARG A 71 8.44 -9.38 17.29
CA ARG A 71 9.04 -10.72 17.29
C ARG A 71 8.22 -11.58 18.25
N ASP A 72 7.66 -12.67 17.73
CA ASP A 72 6.81 -13.60 18.48
C ASP A 72 5.68 -12.90 19.24
N GLY A 73 5.11 -11.87 18.60
CA GLY A 73 4.03 -11.05 19.16
C GLY A 73 4.46 -9.97 20.15
N VAL A 74 5.75 -9.82 20.45
CA VAL A 74 6.27 -8.78 21.35
C VAL A 74 6.84 -7.63 20.54
N HIS A 75 6.47 -6.39 20.87
CA HIS A 75 6.92 -5.21 20.15
C HIS A 75 8.42 -4.96 20.36
N GLN A 76 9.18 -5.00 19.27
CA GLN A 76 10.64 -4.88 19.27
C GLN A 76 11.12 -3.50 18.83
N ALA A 77 10.45 -2.89 17.84
CA ALA A 77 10.89 -1.64 17.28
C ALA A 77 9.78 -0.90 16.53
N THR A 78 9.85 0.43 16.51
CA THR A 78 8.98 1.28 15.67
C THR A 78 9.83 2.21 14.82
N SER A 79 9.42 2.48 13.59
CA SER A 79 10.06 3.48 12.72
C SER A 79 9.05 4.16 11.80
N LYS A 80 9.28 5.45 11.50
CA LYS A 80 8.51 6.17 10.49
C LYS A 80 8.81 5.60 9.10
N LEU A 81 7.82 5.52 8.23
CA LEU A 81 8.05 5.07 6.86
C LEU A 81 8.80 6.13 6.04
N PRO A 82 9.69 5.73 5.11
CA PRO A 82 10.17 4.37 4.85
C PRO A 82 11.07 3.82 5.96
N ALA A 83 10.94 2.53 6.28
CA ALA A 83 11.64 1.86 7.37
C ALA A 83 12.44 0.64 6.88
N ARG A 84 13.56 0.36 7.57
CA ARG A 84 14.36 -0.86 7.38
C ARG A 84 14.69 -1.44 8.74
N PHE A 85 14.08 -2.57 9.08
CA PHE A 85 14.29 -3.22 10.36
C PHE A 85 15.33 -4.34 10.23
N PRO A 86 16.41 -4.34 11.02
CA PRO A 86 17.28 -5.50 11.09
C PRO A 86 16.53 -6.67 11.74
N VAL A 87 16.60 -7.86 11.13
CA VAL A 87 16.03 -9.10 11.66
C VAL A 87 17.02 -10.24 11.41
N THR A 88 16.72 -11.43 11.92
CA THR A 88 17.57 -12.61 11.76
C THR A 88 17.89 -12.88 10.27
N GLY A 89 19.19 -12.95 9.94
CA GLY A 89 19.67 -13.24 8.58
C GLY A 89 19.40 -12.17 7.52
N GLY A 90 18.97 -10.96 7.88
CA GLY A 90 18.72 -9.90 6.89
C GLY A 90 18.03 -8.65 7.44
N ALA A 91 17.21 -8.02 6.62
CA ALA A 91 16.41 -6.87 7.03
C ALA A 91 15.03 -6.88 6.38
N ILE A 92 14.02 -6.40 7.11
CA ILE A 92 12.70 -6.14 6.55
C ILE A 92 12.65 -4.69 6.06
N GLU A 93 12.46 -4.51 4.76
CA GLU A 93 12.29 -3.23 4.10
C GLU A 93 10.81 -2.92 3.93
N VAL A 94 10.38 -1.78 4.47
CA VAL A 94 8.99 -1.31 4.49
C VAL A 94 8.88 0.08 3.85
N ASP A 95 8.04 0.22 2.83
CA ASP A 95 7.79 1.48 2.13
C ASP A 95 6.28 1.65 1.89
N ASN A 96 5.79 2.89 1.93
CA ASN A 96 4.42 3.22 1.56
C ASN A 96 4.36 3.98 0.24
N SER A 97 3.14 4.09 -0.27
CA SER A 97 2.70 4.94 -1.37
C SER A 97 1.48 5.73 -0.90
N GLY A 98 1.02 6.70 -1.69
CA GLY A 98 -0.23 7.42 -1.43
C GLY A 98 -1.48 6.52 -1.35
N TYR A 99 -1.40 5.28 -1.85
CA TYR A 99 -2.51 4.33 -1.88
C TYR A 99 -2.34 3.15 -0.90
N GLY A 100 -1.30 3.14 -0.07
CA GLY A 100 -1.04 2.08 0.92
C GLY A 100 0.38 1.53 0.89
N LEU A 101 0.59 0.32 1.42
CA LEU A 101 1.91 -0.25 1.65
C LEU A 101 2.59 -0.77 0.37
N LYS A 102 3.42 0.05 -0.25
CA LYS A 102 4.15 -0.26 -1.49
C LYS A 102 5.10 -1.44 -1.38
N ARG A 103 5.76 -1.60 -0.23
CA ARG A 103 6.90 -2.49 -0.06
C ARG A 103 6.86 -3.11 1.33
N CYS A 104 6.89 -4.44 1.42
CA CYS A 104 7.10 -5.18 2.67
C CYS A 104 7.82 -6.51 2.38
N HIS A 105 9.15 -6.48 2.40
CA HIS A 105 9.99 -7.61 1.94
C HIS A 105 11.11 -7.82 2.92
N TYR A 106 11.40 -9.09 3.15
CA TYR A 106 12.65 -9.53 3.72
C TYR A 106 13.72 -9.49 2.64
N VAL A 107 14.85 -8.86 2.94
CA VAL A 107 16.00 -8.75 2.06
C VAL A 107 17.19 -9.39 2.76
N THR A 108 17.73 -10.46 2.17
CA THR A 108 18.95 -11.12 2.66
C THR A 108 20.19 -10.30 2.33
N PRO A 109 21.34 -10.53 3.00
CA PRO A 109 22.62 -9.94 2.63
C PRO A 109 23.01 -10.19 1.17
N ASP A 110 22.64 -11.35 0.63
CA ASP A 110 22.87 -11.74 -0.76
C ASP A 110 21.95 -11.02 -1.76
N GLY A 111 21.06 -10.14 -1.27
CA GLY A 111 20.12 -9.37 -2.08
C GLY A 111 18.87 -10.12 -2.51
N GLN A 112 18.63 -11.34 -2.00
CA GLN A 112 17.38 -12.04 -2.28
C GLN A 112 16.22 -11.35 -1.55
N GLU A 113 15.16 -11.05 -2.30
CA GLU A 113 13.96 -10.40 -1.77
C GLU A 113 12.82 -11.41 -1.64
N ARG A 114 12.25 -11.53 -0.44
CA ARG A 114 11.09 -12.38 -0.15
C ARG A 114 9.96 -11.53 0.43
N GLN A 115 8.81 -11.55 -0.23
CA GLN A 115 7.62 -10.85 0.27
C GLN A 115 7.10 -11.53 1.55
N LEU A 116 6.64 -10.72 2.51
CA LEU A 116 6.01 -11.22 3.72
C LEU A 116 4.59 -11.74 3.44
N THR A 117 4.11 -12.64 4.30
CA THR A 117 2.76 -13.21 4.18
C THR A 117 1.75 -12.29 4.90
N PRO A 118 0.68 -11.82 4.25
CA PRO A 118 -0.33 -11.01 4.91
C PRO A 118 -1.11 -11.81 5.96
N ASP A 119 -1.53 -11.14 7.03
CA ASP A 119 -2.38 -11.73 8.08
C ASP A 119 -3.73 -12.18 7.49
N PRO A 120 -4.22 -13.39 7.79
CA PRO A 120 -5.48 -13.90 7.24
C PRO A 120 -6.72 -13.04 7.50
N ALA A 121 -6.73 -12.24 8.58
CA ALA A 121 -7.82 -11.33 8.91
C ALA A 121 -7.69 -9.97 8.21
N SER A 122 -6.51 -9.63 7.67
CA SER A 122 -6.31 -8.40 6.90
C SER A 122 -7.07 -8.43 5.56
N ALA A 123 -7.25 -7.27 4.93
CA ALA A 123 -7.88 -7.22 3.61
C ALA A 123 -7.02 -7.94 2.57
N GLU A 124 -5.70 -7.79 2.65
CA GLU A 124 -4.71 -8.45 1.80
C GLU A 124 -4.72 -9.97 1.99
N GLY A 125 -4.81 -10.46 3.24
CA GLY A 125 -4.88 -11.89 3.52
C GLY A 125 -6.17 -12.53 3.03
N ARG A 126 -7.32 -11.87 3.24
CA ARG A 126 -8.60 -12.30 2.67
C ARG A 126 -8.59 -12.30 1.14
N ARG A 127 -7.96 -11.29 0.54
CA ARG A 127 -7.83 -11.20 -0.92
C ARG A 127 -6.90 -12.26 -1.49
N ALA A 128 -5.79 -12.56 -0.83
CA ALA A 128 -4.87 -13.63 -1.20
C ALA A 128 -5.54 -15.01 -1.08
N ARG A 129 -6.37 -15.21 -0.04
CA ARG A 129 -7.20 -16.40 0.10
C ARG A 129 -8.21 -16.52 -1.04
N LEU A 130 -8.88 -15.44 -1.45
CA LEU A 130 -9.78 -15.45 -2.60
C LEU A 130 -9.05 -15.86 -3.90
N ASP A 131 -7.82 -15.36 -4.11
CA ASP A 131 -7.00 -15.73 -5.27
C ASP A 131 -6.67 -17.22 -5.30
N ARG A 132 -6.37 -17.79 -4.13
CA ARG A 132 -6.03 -19.22 -3.97
C ARG A 132 -7.24 -20.13 -4.08
N ASP A 133 -8.32 -19.81 -3.35
CA ASP A 133 -9.48 -20.69 -3.18
C ASP A 133 -10.42 -20.61 -4.41
N ARG A 134 -10.48 -19.46 -5.09
CA ARG A 134 -11.36 -19.22 -6.26
C ARG A 134 -10.65 -18.37 -7.34
N PRO A 135 -9.69 -18.93 -8.07
CA PRO A 135 -8.91 -18.18 -9.06
C PRO A 135 -9.78 -17.60 -10.18
N GLY A 136 -10.87 -18.27 -10.57
CA GLY A 136 -11.82 -17.75 -11.57
C GLY A 136 -12.51 -16.46 -11.13
N VAL A 137 -13.01 -16.42 -9.89
CA VAL A 137 -13.63 -15.22 -9.30
C VAL A 137 -12.59 -14.10 -9.16
N SER A 138 -11.38 -14.42 -8.71
CA SER A 138 -10.28 -13.47 -8.59
C SER A 138 -9.93 -12.79 -9.93
N ARG A 139 -9.92 -13.57 -11.03
CA ARG A 139 -9.71 -13.05 -12.38
C ARG A 139 -10.87 -12.17 -12.84
N PHE A 140 -12.11 -12.61 -12.63
CA PHE A 140 -13.30 -11.83 -12.98
C PHE A 140 -13.33 -10.48 -12.27
N VAL A 141 -13.15 -10.46 -10.94
CA VAL A 141 -13.06 -9.23 -10.16
C VAL A 141 -11.95 -8.32 -10.73
N GLY A 142 -10.84 -8.91 -11.19
CA GLY A 142 -9.72 -8.15 -11.76
C GLY A 142 -10.06 -7.50 -13.08
N ALA A 143 -10.75 -8.24 -13.95
CA ALA A 143 -11.22 -7.73 -15.23
C ALA A 143 -12.23 -6.59 -15.02
N VAL A 144 -13.18 -6.76 -14.09
CA VAL A 144 -14.16 -5.71 -13.74
C VAL A 144 -13.46 -4.47 -13.18
N THR A 145 -12.50 -4.63 -12.27
CA THR A 145 -11.69 -3.52 -11.75
C THR A 145 -10.97 -2.76 -12.86
N LEU A 146 -10.32 -3.47 -13.80
CA LEU A 146 -9.62 -2.83 -14.92
C LEU A 146 -10.58 -2.11 -15.86
N LEU A 147 -11.75 -2.69 -16.13
CA LEU A 147 -12.79 -2.06 -16.94
C LEU A 147 -13.28 -0.77 -16.29
N VAL A 148 -13.61 -0.80 -14.99
CA VAL A 148 -14.06 0.38 -14.24
C VAL A 148 -13.00 1.48 -14.28
N LEU A 149 -11.73 1.15 -14.04
CA LEU A 149 -10.64 2.13 -14.13
C LEU A 149 -10.47 2.69 -15.54
N GLY A 150 -10.62 1.86 -16.57
CA GLY A 150 -10.59 2.30 -17.97
C GLY A 150 -11.73 3.26 -18.30
N VAL A 151 -12.95 2.95 -17.86
CA VAL A 151 -14.12 3.83 -18.02
C VAL A 151 -13.93 5.13 -17.26
N ALA A 152 -13.47 5.07 -16.01
CA ALA A 152 -13.17 6.25 -15.20
C ALA A 152 -12.10 7.15 -15.85
N LEU A 153 -11.10 6.55 -16.49
CA LEU A 153 -10.09 7.32 -17.22
C LEU A 153 -10.69 8.00 -18.45
N VAL A 154 -11.46 7.28 -19.27
CA VAL A 154 -12.07 7.81 -20.50
C VAL A 154 -13.09 8.92 -20.21
N LEU A 155 -13.88 8.78 -19.15
CA LEU A 155 -14.91 9.75 -18.78
C LEU A 155 -14.37 10.86 -17.89
N GLY A 156 -13.50 10.54 -16.94
CA GLY A 156 -13.01 11.47 -15.93
C GLY A 156 -11.91 12.40 -16.43
N VAL A 157 -11.02 11.94 -17.32
CA VAL A 157 -9.93 12.80 -17.82
C VAL A 157 -10.46 13.99 -18.61
N PRO A 158 -11.39 13.85 -19.58
CA PRO A 158 -11.98 14.98 -20.27
C PRO A 158 -12.67 15.97 -19.33
N GLN A 159 -13.37 15.48 -18.30
CA GLN A 159 -14.02 16.33 -17.30
C GLN A 159 -13.03 17.13 -16.45
N ILE A 160 -11.92 16.51 -16.05
CA ILE A 160 -10.85 17.19 -15.31
C ILE A 160 -10.19 18.25 -16.20
N ILE A 161 -9.94 17.94 -17.49
CA ILE A 161 -9.37 18.90 -18.44
C ILE A 161 -10.31 20.09 -18.61
N GLU A 162 -11.61 19.86 -18.84
CA GLU A 162 -12.62 20.92 -18.92
C GLU A 162 -12.56 21.83 -17.69
N GLN A 163 -12.63 21.26 -16.49
CA GLN A 163 -12.55 22.01 -15.23
C GLN A 163 -11.25 22.83 -15.11
N ILE A 164 -10.11 22.28 -15.53
CA ILE A 164 -8.83 22.98 -15.49
C ILE A 164 -8.80 24.12 -16.52
N THR A 165 -9.34 23.89 -17.72
CA THR A 165 -9.36 24.88 -18.80
C THR A 165 -10.36 26.01 -18.59
N GLU A 166 -11.36 25.84 -17.73
CA GLU A 166 -12.27 26.92 -17.31
C GLU A 166 -11.64 27.86 -16.26
N ILE A 167 -10.51 27.47 -15.65
CA ILE A 167 -9.83 28.33 -14.66
C ILE A 167 -9.23 29.54 -15.39
N PRO A 168 -9.54 30.80 -14.98
CA PRO A 168 -9.18 32.01 -15.73
C PRO A 168 -7.72 32.09 -16.20
N PRO A 169 -6.69 31.87 -15.34
CA PRO A 169 -5.29 31.89 -15.79
C PRO A 169 -4.95 30.81 -16.83
N VAL A 170 -5.69 29.70 -16.91
CA VAL A 170 -5.46 28.64 -17.91
C VAL A 170 -6.23 28.95 -19.20
N ALA A 171 -7.49 29.36 -19.07
CA ALA A 171 -8.37 29.72 -20.17
C ALA A 171 -7.75 30.80 -21.07
N GLU A 172 -7.09 31.79 -20.47
CA GLU A 172 -6.44 32.90 -21.17
C GLU A 172 -5.22 32.46 -22.00
N HIS A 173 -4.57 31.34 -21.64
CA HIS A 173 -3.36 30.85 -22.32
C HIS A 173 -3.62 29.71 -23.31
N VAL A 174 -4.59 28.83 -23.02
CA VAL A 174 -4.79 27.57 -23.77
C VAL A 174 -6.19 27.47 -24.40
N GLY A 175 -7.10 28.39 -24.05
CA GLY A 175 -8.52 28.32 -24.43
C GLY A 175 -9.34 27.38 -23.54
N THR A 176 -10.64 27.29 -23.80
CA THR A 176 -11.56 26.42 -23.06
C THR A 176 -11.79 25.11 -23.81
N PHE A 177 -11.86 24.01 -23.05
CA PHE A 177 -12.20 22.69 -23.57
C PHE A 177 -13.55 22.27 -23.02
N THR A 178 -14.50 21.91 -23.88
CA THR A 178 -15.79 21.34 -23.47
C THR A 178 -15.74 19.82 -23.60
N SER A 179 -16.03 19.10 -22.52
CA SER A 179 -16.08 17.64 -22.56
C SER A 179 -17.25 17.17 -23.41
N PRO A 180 -17.07 16.19 -24.31
CA PRO A 180 -18.19 15.60 -25.04
C PRO A 180 -19.08 14.72 -24.14
N PHE A 181 -18.65 14.43 -22.91
CA PHE A 181 -19.34 13.56 -21.97
C PHE A 181 -19.93 14.33 -20.79
N HIS A 182 -21.23 14.60 -20.85
CA HIS A 182 -21.99 15.17 -19.74
C HIS A 182 -22.64 14.06 -18.92
N LEU A 183 -22.06 13.77 -17.75
CA LEU A 183 -22.63 12.84 -16.78
C LEU A 183 -23.55 13.59 -15.83
N SER A 184 -24.69 12.99 -15.47
CA SER A 184 -25.54 13.50 -14.39
C SER A 184 -24.76 13.48 -13.06
N GLY A 185 -25.13 14.36 -12.12
CA GLY A 185 -24.45 14.42 -10.81
C GLY A 185 -24.37 13.06 -10.11
N THR A 186 -25.45 12.26 -10.17
CA THR A 186 -25.48 10.90 -9.63
C THR A 186 -24.51 9.95 -10.34
N ALA A 187 -24.41 10.04 -11.67
CA ALA A 187 -23.48 9.21 -12.43
C ALA A 187 -22.01 9.55 -12.13
N ASN A 188 -21.69 10.83 -11.93
CA ASN A 188 -20.36 11.26 -11.47
C ASN A 188 -20.03 10.72 -10.08
N VAL A 189 -20.96 10.82 -9.11
CA VAL A 189 -20.75 10.27 -7.77
C VAL A 189 -20.55 8.74 -7.83
N ALA A 190 -21.37 8.04 -8.61
CA ALA A 190 -21.23 6.60 -8.81
C ALA A 190 -19.87 6.23 -9.43
N LEU A 191 -19.41 6.99 -10.42
CA LEU A 191 -18.11 6.80 -11.07
C LEU A 191 -16.95 6.99 -10.07
N ILE A 192 -17.01 8.03 -9.24
CA ILE A 192 -15.99 8.29 -8.20
C ILE A 192 -15.95 7.13 -7.21
N VAL A 193 -17.10 6.70 -6.68
CA VAL A 193 -17.18 5.58 -5.73
C VAL A 193 -16.66 4.28 -6.37
N ALA A 194 -17.05 3.98 -7.60
CA ALA A 194 -16.58 2.81 -8.33
C ALA A 194 -15.07 2.84 -8.55
N THR A 195 -14.52 4.02 -8.89
CA THR A 195 -13.07 4.23 -9.09
C THR A 195 -12.29 4.03 -7.79
N LEU A 196 -12.81 4.52 -6.66
CA LEU A 196 -12.21 4.30 -5.35
C LEU A 196 -12.17 2.81 -4.99
N LEU A 197 -13.31 2.11 -5.13
CA LEU A 197 -13.39 0.67 -4.86
C LEU A 197 -12.46 -0.15 -5.76
N ALA A 198 -12.43 0.18 -7.05
CA ALA A 198 -11.55 -0.46 -8.03
C ALA A 198 -10.06 -0.22 -7.69
N SER A 199 -9.70 0.99 -7.27
CA SER A 199 -8.34 1.33 -6.84
C SER A 199 -7.95 0.58 -5.57
N THR A 200 -8.86 0.46 -4.59
CA THR A 200 -8.65 -0.34 -3.38
C THR A 200 -8.44 -1.82 -3.71
N GLU A 201 -9.30 -2.43 -4.53
CA GLU A 201 -9.15 -3.83 -4.97
C GLU A 201 -7.80 -4.08 -5.65
N ARG A 202 -7.34 -3.13 -6.47
CA ARG A 202 -6.02 -3.20 -7.10
C ARG A 202 -4.89 -3.18 -6.08
N ALA A 203 -4.95 -2.28 -5.09
CA ALA A 203 -3.94 -2.18 -4.04
C ALA A 203 -3.86 -3.48 -3.21
N LEU A 204 -5.01 -4.09 -2.91
CA LEU A 204 -5.10 -5.33 -2.12
C LEU A 204 -4.51 -6.56 -2.82
N ARG A 205 -4.33 -6.54 -4.14
CA ARG A 205 -3.73 -7.68 -4.87
C ARG A 205 -2.27 -7.89 -4.55
N LEU A 206 -1.58 -6.92 -3.93
CA LEU A 206 -0.15 -6.98 -3.57
C LEU A 206 0.79 -7.39 -4.71
N ARG A 207 0.29 -7.37 -5.96
CA ARG A 207 1.04 -7.65 -7.18
C ARG A 207 1.64 -6.34 -7.66
N TYR A 208 2.70 -5.92 -6.99
CA TYR A 208 3.47 -4.76 -7.36
C TYR A 208 4.16 -4.98 -8.70
N SER A 209 3.60 -4.42 -9.76
CA SER A 209 4.24 -4.36 -11.07
C SER A 209 5.11 -3.08 -11.13
N ARG A 210 6.42 -3.24 -11.36
CA ARG A 210 7.38 -2.13 -11.53
C ARG A 210 6.91 -1.00 -12.45
N VAL A 211 6.07 -1.31 -13.43
CA VAL A 211 5.59 -0.40 -14.48
C VAL A 211 4.65 0.69 -13.95
N LEU A 212 3.95 0.49 -12.83
CA LEU A 212 2.94 1.44 -12.34
C LEU A 212 3.38 2.22 -11.10
N ASP A 213 4.29 1.66 -10.32
CA ASP A 213 4.82 2.32 -9.11
C ASP A 213 6.21 2.95 -9.33
N GLY A 214 6.73 2.88 -10.54
CA GLY A 214 7.98 3.51 -10.96
C GLY A 214 7.73 4.70 -11.86
N GLY A 215 7.39 5.86 -11.29
CA GLY A 215 7.52 7.15 -11.97
C GLY A 215 6.29 7.62 -12.74
N LEU A 216 5.33 8.22 -12.03
CA LEU A 216 4.56 9.35 -12.58
C LEU A 216 4.53 10.54 -11.61
N PHE A 217 4.82 10.33 -10.32
CA PHE A 217 5.07 11.39 -9.33
C PHE A 217 6.24 10.97 -8.45
N GLY A 218 7.45 11.14 -8.97
CA GLY A 218 8.67 11.10 -8.17
C GLY A 218 9.06 12.55 -7.91
N ASP A 219 8.73 13.07 -6.74
CA ASP A 219 9.38 14.28 -6.25
C ASP A 219 10.80 13.87 -5.81
N ASP A 220 11.79 14.48 -6.47
CA ASP A 220 13.21 14.43 -6.15
C ASP A 220 13.52 14.98 -4.74
#